data_AF-A0A8R1Z3Y6-F1
#
_entry.id   AF-A0A8R1Z3Y6-F1
#
_cell.length_a   1.000
_cell.length_b   1.000
_cell.length_c   1.000
_cell.angle_alpha   90.00
_cell.angle_beta   90.00
_cell.angle_gamma   90.00
#
_symmetry.space_group_name_H-M   'P 1'
#
loop_
_entity.id
_entity.type
_entity.pdbx_description
1 polymer ?
#
loop_
_entity_poly.entity_id
_entity_poly.type
_entity_poly.pdbx_seq_one_letter_code
_entity_poly.pdbx_strand_id
1 'polypeptide(L)'
;MDNVNSRCELREKYLKAMNLISSKNVEVELFEKAVVSGRLEIVRPDGSHILLSKMVTPIGVHEQAVLRSNDVVLMRTSFKDLDFPPFVSK
;
A
#
# COMPACT_ATOMS: atom_id res chain seq x y z
N MET A 1 4.25 -24.88 17.73
CA MET A 1 4.77 -24.75 16.35
C MET A 1 3.74 -24.11 15.41
N ASP A 2 2.45 -24.33 15.64
CA ASP A 2 1.34 -23.82 14.81
C ASP A 2 1.33 -22.29 14.61
N ASN A 3 1.68 -21.51 15.62
CA ASN A 3 1.68 -20.04 15.55
C ASN A 3 2.69 -19.47 14.52
N VAL A 4 3.87 -20.10 14.40
CA VAL A 4 4.90 -19.63 13.45
C VAL A 4 4.45 -19.87 12.01
N ASN A 5 3.88 -21.04 11.72
CA ASN A 5 3.38 -21.37 10.39
C ASN A 5 2.25 -20.44 9.97
N SER A 6 1.27 -20.18 10.85
CA SER A 6 0.18 -19.24 10.56
C SER A 6 0.69 -17.82 10.31
N ARG A 7 1.70 -17.36 11.06
CA ARG A 7 2.32 -16.04 10.83
C ARG A 7 3.04 -15.96 9.49
N CYS A 8 3.76 -17.01 9.11
CA CYS A 8 4.42 -17.09 7.81
C CYS A 8 3.42 -17.05 6.66
N GLU A 9 2.33 -17.82 6.74
CA GLU A 9 1.27 -17.82 5.72
C GLU A 9 0.59 -16.46 5.57
N LEU A 10 0.25 -15.81 6.68
CA LEU A 10 -0.34 -14.47 6.66
C LEU A 10 0.63 -13.45 6.07
N ARG A 11 1.91 -13.55 6.43
CA ARG A 11 2.96 -12.67 5.90
C ARG A 11 3.15 -12.84 4.41
N GLU A 12 3.16 -14.07 3.92
CA GLU A 12 3.26 -14.37 2.50
C GLU A 12 2.07 -13.79 1.72
N LYS A 13 0.85 -13.99 2.20
CA LYS A 13 -0.38 -13.42 1.61
C LYS A 13 -0.32 -11.88 1.58
N TYR A 14 0.14 -11.26 2.66
CA TYR A 14 0.33 -9.82 2.73
C TYR A 14 1.35 -9.32 1.69
N LEU A 15 2.53 -9.93 1.62
CA LEU A 15 3.58 -9.52 0.68
C LEU A 15 3.14 -9.71 -0.78
N LYS A 16 2.46 -10.81 -1.09
CA LYS A 16 1.86 -11.06 -2.41
C LYS A 16 0.83 -9.99 -2.77
N ALA A 17 -0.02 -9.58 -1.84
CA ALA A 17 -0.99 -8.51 -2.07
C ALA A 17 -0.31 -7.15 -2.27
N MET A 18 0.70 -6.80 -1.48
CA MET A 18 1.45 -5.55 -1.68
C MET A 18 2.14 -5.51 -3.05
N ASN A 19 2.68 -6.65 -3.51
CA ASN A 19 3.28 -6.76 -4.84
C ASN A 19 2.23 -6.60 -5.96
N LEU A 20 1.02 -7.12 -5.76
CA LEU A 20 -0.09 -6.99 -6.71
C LEU A 20 -0.60 -5.55 -6.84
N ILE A 21 -0.62 -4.82 -5.72
CA ILE A 21 -1.06 -3.41 -5.67
C ILE A 21 0.07 -2.48 -6.15
N SER A 22 1.32 -2.96 -6.22
CA SER A 22 2.40 -2.21 -6.84
C SER A 22 2.02 -1.75 -8.24
N SER A 23 2.47 -0.55 -8.59
CA SER A 23 2.14 0.16 -9.82
C SER A 23 0.67 0.58 -10.00
N LYS A 24 -0.19 0.41 -8.99
CA LYS A 24 -1.61 0.81 -9.04
C LYS A 24 -1.84 2.15 -8.33
N ASN A 25 -2.92 2.83 -8.68
CA ASN A 25 -3.32 4.07 -8.02
C ASN A 25 -3.89 3.76 -6.63
N VAL A 26 -3.44 4.51 -5.64
CA VAL A 26 -3.89 4.40 -4.25
C VAL A 26 -4.31 5.75 -3.72
N GLU A 27 -5.27 5.72 -2.80
CA GLU A 27 -5.63 6.85 -1.95
C GLU A 27 -5.13 6.57 -0.54
N VAL A 28 -4.49 7.55 0.07
CA VAL A 28 -3.88 7.44 1.38
C VAL A 28 -4.44 8.52 2.29
N GLU A 29 -5.04 8.08 3.38
CA GLU A 29 -5.50 8.93 4.47
C GLU A 29 -4.36 9.07 5.49
N LEU A 30 -3.95 10.31 5.73
CA LEU A 30 -2.94 10.70 6.72
C LEU A 30 -3.63 11.26 7.96
N PHE A 31 -2.84 11.66 8.97
CA PHE A 31 -3.36 12.41 10.10
C PHE A 31 -4.06 13.71 9.67
N GLU A 32 -4.89 14.25 10.57
CA GLU A 32 -5.72 15.44 10.33
C GLU A 32 -6.68 15.31 9.13
N LYS A 33 -7.07 14.08 8.78
CA LYS A 33 -7.93 13.74 7.63
C LYS A 33 -7.37 14.24 6.30
N ALA A 34 -6.07 14.49 6.22
CA ALA A 34 -5.43 14.83 4.96
C ALA A 34 -5.47 13.61 4.04
N VAL A 35 -5.99 13.79 2.83
CA VAL A 35 -6.06 12.74 1.82
C VAL A 35 -5.10 13.08 0.70
N VAL A 36 -4.25 12.12 0.35
CA VAL A 36 -3.35 12.19 -0.80
C VAL A 36 -3.63 11.01 -1.71
N SER A 37 -3.35 11.16 -3.00
CA SER A 37 -3.45 10.08 -3.96
C SER A 37 -2.17 9.97 -4.78
N GLY A 38 -1.89 8.80 -5.34
CA GLY A 38 -0.69 8.61 -6.14
C GLY A 38 -0.58 7.18 -6.63
N ARG A 39 0.48 6.88 -7.38
CA ARG A 39 0.78 5.51 -7.81
C ARG A 39 1.69 4.85 -6.79
N LEU A 40 1.27 3.70 -6.27
CA LEU A 40 2.09 2.92 -5.35
C LEU A 40 3.28 2.33 -6.09
N GLU A 41 4.50 2.70 -5.71
CA GLU A 41 5.70 2.11 -6.30
C GLU A 41 6.14 0.90 -5.46
N ILE A 42 6.41 1.13 -4.18
CA ILE A 42 6.86 0.07 -3.27
C ILE A 42 6.37 0.32 -1.85
N VAL A 43 6.06 -0.77 -1.14
CA VAL A 43 6.00 -0.79 0.33
C VAL A 43 7.24 -1.52 0.79
N ARG A 44 8.02 -0.94 1.70
CA ARG A 44 9.18 -1.65 2.27
C ARG A 44 8.70 -2.99 2.84
N PRO A 45 9.47 -4.08 2.69
CA PRO A 45 9.04 -5.37 3.23
C PRO A 45 8.70 -5.30 4.70
N ASP A 46 9.47 -4.58 5.52
CA ASP A 46 9.21 -4.36 6.95
C ASP A 46 7.93 -3.56 7.26
N GLY A 47 7.27 -2.99 6.25
CA GLY A 47 6.04 -2.22 6.37
C GLY A 47 6.23 -0.81 6.90
N SER A 48 7.46 -0.30 7.03
CA SER A 48 7.75 0.99 7.68
C SER A 48 7.55 2.21 6.78
N HIS A 49 7.66 2.05 5.46
CA HIS A 49 7.62 3.13 4.48
C HIS A 49 6.87 2.73 3.21
N ILE A 50 6.21 3.71 2.61
CA ILE A 50 5.46 3.61 1.37
C ILE A 50 6.04 4.65 0.39
N LEU A 51 6.44 4.22 -0.79
CA LEU A 51 6.86 5.11 -1.87
C LEU A 51 5.70 5.30 -2.84
N LEU A 52 5.32 6.55 -3.06
CA LEU A 52 4.36 6.95 -4.08
C LEU A 52 5.05 7.76 -5.17
N SER A 53 4.64 7.55 -6.43
CA SER A 53 4.93 8.47 -7.52
C SER A 53 3.70 9.29 -7.88
N LYS A 54 3.93 10.50 -8.42
CA LYS A 54 2.89 11.47 -8.80
C LYS A 54 1.87 11.71 -7.68
N MET A 55 2.38 11.92 -6.46
CA MET A 55 1.55 12.13 -5.28
C MET A 55 0.83 13.48 -5.37
N VAL A 56 -0.49 13.44 -5.45
CA VAL A 56 -1.37 14.61 -5.43
C VAL A 56 -1.72 14.94 -4.00
N THR A 57 -1.47 16.19 -3.62
CA THR A 57 -1.86 16.80 -2.35
C THR A 57 -2.78 18.00 -2.63
N PRO A 58 -3.49 18.54 -1.62
CA PRO A 58 -4.30 19.74 -1.80
C PRO A 58 -3.53 20.96 -2.34
N ILE A 59 -2.21 21.01 -2.16
CA ILE A 59 -1.37 22.15 -2.53
C ILE A 59 -0.55 21.92 -3.82
N GLY A 60 -0.58 20.70 -4.38
CA GLY A 60 0.15 20.40 -5.61
C GLY A 60 0.51 18.94 -5.79
N VAL A 61 1.29 18.67 -6.84
CA VAL A 61 1.75 17.33 -7.22
C VAL A 61 3.24 17.19 -6.94
N HIS A 62 3.63 16.07 -6.33
CA HIS A 62 5.02 15.69 -6.07
C HIS A 62 5.36 14.47 -6.93
N GLU A 63 6.44 14.55 -7.72
CA GLU A 63 6.83 13.45 -8.62
C GLU A 63 7.14 12.15 -7.86
N GLN A 64 7.79 12.26 -6.70
CA GLN A 64 8.07 11.14 -5.80
C GLN A 64 7.92 11.59 -4.35
N ALA A 65 7.35 10.73 -3.51
CA ALA A 65 7.20 10.98 -2.09
C ALA A 65 7.31 9.68 -1.29
N VAL A 66 7.99 9.76 -0.15
CA VAL A 66 8.07 8.66 0.82
C VAL A 66 7.20 9.02 2.00
N LEU A 67 6.17 8.21 2.25
CA LEU A 67 5.33 8.28 3.43
C LEU A 67 5.85 7.28 4.46
N ARG A 68 6.00 7.72 5.71
CA ARG A 68 6.23 6.79 6.82
C ARG A 68 4.89 6.15 7.15
N SER A 69 4.85 4.84 7.36
CA SER A 69 3.60 4.16 7.69
C SER A 69 2.98 4.67 8.99
N ASN A 70 3.78 5.24 9.90
CA ASN A 70 3.28 5.89 11.10
C ASN A 70 2.44 7.15 10.82
N ASP A 71 2.62 7.80 9.67
CA ASP A 71 1.83 8.96 9.24
C ASP A 71 0.56 8.55 8.46
N VAL A 72 0.42 7.24 8.16
CA VAL A 72 -0.66 6.69 7.34
C VAL A 72 -1.71 6.04 8.23
N VAL A 73 -2.94 6.55 8.15
CA VAL A 73 -4.11 5.99 8.81
C VAL A 73 -4.67 4.84 7.99
N LEU A 74 -4.79 5.02 6.67
CA LEU A 74 -5.39 4.04 5.77
C LEU A 74 -4.91 4.21 4.34
N MET A 75 -4.66 3.10 3.65
CA MET A 75 -4.41 3.05 2.21
C MET A 75 -5.52 2.24 1.53
N ARG A 76 -6.10 2.81 0.47
CA ARG A 76 -7.18 2.20 -0.30
C ARG A 76 -6.76 2.09 -1.77
N THR A 77 -7.17 1.00 -2.42
CA THR A 77 -7.05 0.78 -3.86
C THR A 77 -8.36 0.19 -4.37
N SER A 78 -8.71 0.46 -5.62
CA SER A 78 -9.86 -0.18 -6.25
C SER A 78 -9.48 -1.59 -6.71
N PHE A 79 -10.33 -2.59 -6.42
CA PHE A 79 -10.16 -3.94 -6.97
C PHE A 79 -10.34 -4.00 -8.49
N LYS A 80 -11.00 -2.99 -9.09
CA LYS A 80 -11.09 -2.88 -10.55
C LYS A 80 -9.73 -2.59 -11.20
N ASP A 81 -8.80 -2.04 -10.42
CA ASP A 81 -7.47 -1.69 -10.91
C ASP A 81 -6.49 -2.87 -10.75
N LEU A 82 -6.90 -3.96 -10.09
CA LEU A 82 -6.10 -5.15 -9.87
C LEU A 82 -6.36 -6.19 -10.97
N ASP A 83 -5.30 -6.85 -11.43
CA ASP A 83 -5.40 -7.85 -12.50
C ASP A 83 -6.15 -9.12 -12.03
N PHE A 84 -6.17 -9.34 -10.72
CA PHE A 84 -6.95 -10.39 -10.03
C PHE A 84 -7.25 -9.95 -8.59
N PRO A 85 -8.25 -10.53 -7.91
CA PRO A 85 -8.53 -10.19 -6.51
C PRO A 85 -7.37 -10.62 -5.59
N PRO A 86 -6.96 -9.77 -4.64
CA PRO A 86 -5.96 -10.15 -3.66
C PRO A 86 -6.53 -11.22 -2.72
N PHE A 87 -5.65 -12.09 -2.21
CA PHE A 87 -5.96 -13.13 -1.20
C PHE A 87 -6.78 -14.33 -1.67
N VAL A 88 -7.05 -14.48 -2.97
CA VAL A 88 -7.64 -15.71 -3.52
C VAL A 88 -6.52 -16.71 -3.81
N SER A 89 -6.64 -17.93 -3.28
CA SER A 89 -5.75 -19.05 -3.63
C SER A 89 -6.02 -19.48 -5.07
N LYS A 90 -4.98 -19.57 -5.91
CA LYS A 90 -5.04 -20.42 -7.11
C LYS A 90 -5.08 -21.89 -6.70
#